data_AF-A0A661K8Z7-F1
#
_entry.id   AF-A0A661K8Z7-F1
#
_cell.length_a   1.000
_cell.length_b   1.000
_cell.length_c   1.000
_cell.angle_alpha   90.00
_cell.angle_beta   90.00
_cell.angle_gamma   90.00
#
_symmetry.space_group_name_H-M   'P 1'
#
loop_
_entity.id
_entity.type
_entity.pdbx_description
1 polymer ?
#
loop_
_entity_poly.entity_id
_entity_poly.type
_entity_poly.pdbx_seq_one_letter_code
_entity_poly.pdbx_strand_id
1 'polypeptide(L)'
;MQWYLVILIGIAVGVVGSFCGLGGGALMVPLLLFLGFEAQRAVGTTFVGIAIIALSALAAHAHLQNVQWRWGLLLEIGGFIGAQLGAHLLEFVPTDVFRKIFAVVLVAIAVKMFF
;
A
#
# COMPACT_ATOMS: atom_id res chain seq x y z
N MET A 1 -24.12 1.75 10.03
CA MET A 1 -23.58 0.60 10.77
C MET A 1 -22.23 0.08 10.24
N GLN A 2 -21.89 0.28 8.95
CA GLN A 2 -20.65 -0.25 8.34
C GLN A 2 -19.34 0.48 8.73
N TRP A 3 -19.41 1.74 9.19
CA TRP A 3 -18.21 2.55 9.44
C TRP A 3 -17.33 2.08 10.58
N TYR A 4 -17.92 1.50 11.64
CA TYR A 4 -17.16 0.96 12.77
C TYR A 4 -16.24 -0.21 12.35
N LEU A 5 -16.72 -1.07 11.44
CA LEU A 5 -15.92 -2.18 10.92
C LEU A 5 -14.75 -1.68 10.08
N VAL A 6 -14.96 -0.66 9.23
CA VAL A 6 -13.90 -0.07 8.40
C VAL A 6 -12.82 0.55 9.28
N ILE A 7 -13.19 1.23 10.37
CA ILE A 7 -12.22 1.80 11.33
C ILE A 7 -11.42 0.70 12.01
N LEU A 8 -12.08 -0.34 12.52
CA LEU A 8 -11.41 -1.44 13.23
C LEU A 8 -10.43 -2.19 12.32
N ILE A 9 -10.86 -2.46 11.08
CA ILE A 9 -10.02 -3.13 10.08
C ILE A 9 -8.88 -2.20 9.64
N GLY A 10 -9.13 -0.91 9.45
CA GLY A 10 -8.10 0.08 9.12
C GLY A 10 -7.01 0.14 10.20
N ILE A 11 -7.38 0.10 11.48
CA ILE A 11 -6.43 0.02 12.60
C ILE A 11 -5.63 -1.28 12.55
N ALA A 12 -6.31 -2.43 12.40
CA ALA A 12 -5.64 -3.74 12.35
C ALA A 12 -4.65 -3.84 11.17
N VAL A 13 -5.09 -3.43 9.98
CA VAL A 13 -4.27 -3.40 8.77
C VAL A 13 -3.13 -2.41 8.91
N GLY A 14 -3.37 -1.24 9.51
CA GLY A 14 -2.33 -0.25 9.78
C GLY A 14 -1.24 -0.82 10.69
N VAL A 15 -1.61 -1.46 11.79
CA VAL A 15 -0.66 -2.08 12.73
C VAL A 15 0.15 -3.17 12.03
N VAL A 16 -0.52 -4.17 11.43
CA VAL A 16 0.15 -5.30 10.75
C VAL A 16 1.00 -4.81 9.58
N GLY A 17 0.48 -3.88 8.79
CA GLY A 17 1.17 -3.28 7.64
C GLY A 17 2.42 -2.49 8.01
N SER A 18 2.39 -1.83 9.18
CA SER A 18 3.55 -1.11 9.74
C SER A 18 4.63 -2.08 10.21
N PHE A 19 4.24 -3.17 10.89
CA PHE A 19 5.17 -4.21 11.32
C PHE A 19 5.86 -4.92 10.16
N CYS A 20 5.13 -5.21 9.07
CA CYS A 20 5.70 -5.84 7.89
C CYS A 20 6.54 -4.88 7.02
N GLY A 21 6.59 -3.58 7.32
CA GLY A 21 7.32 -2.58 6.53
C GLY A 21 6.77 -2.33 5.13
N LEU A 22 5.60 -2.90 4.78
CA LEU A 22 4.97 -2.81 3.46
C LEU A 22 4.04 -1.59 3.30
N GLY A 23 3.85 -0.78 4.36
CA GLY A 23 2.98 0.40 4.35
C GLY A 23 1.48 0.08 4.39
N GLY A 24 1.07 -1.18 4.65
CA GLY A 24 -0.33 -1.58 4.79
C GLY A 24 -1.12 -1.71 3.49
N GLY A 25 -0.58 -1.28 2.35
CA GLY A 25 -1.32 -1.24 1.09
C GLY A 25 -1.70 -2.59 0.51
N ALA A 26 -0.89 -3.62 0.75
CA ALA A 26 -1.15 -4.99 0.30
C ALA A 26 -2.48 -5.55 0.86
N LEU A 27 -2.90 -5.10 2.05
CA LEU A 27 -4.14 -5.53 2.70
C LEU A 27 -5.29 -4.54 2.46
N MET A 28 -4.98 -3.25 2.33
CA MET A 28 -5.99 -2.19 2.20
C MET A 28 -6.65 -2.17 0.81
N VAL A 29 -5.89 -2.41 -0.27
CA VAL A 29 -6.43 -2.52 -1.64
C VAL A 29 -7.47 -3.64 -1.78
N PRO A 30 -7.19 -4.92 -1.43
CA PRO A 30 -8.16 -6.00 -1.60
C PRO A 30 -9.37 -5.84 -0.68
N LEU A 31 -9.20 -5.24 0.49
CA LEU A 31 -10.31 -4.92 1.38
C LEU A 31 -11.28 -3.91 0.75
N LEU A 32 -10.76 -2.82 0.19
CA LEU A 32 -11.59 -1.81 -0.49
C LEU A 32 -12.27 -2.38 -1.73
N LEU A 33 -11.58 -3.24 -2.49
CA LEU A 33 -12.20 -3.99 -3.59
C LEU A 33 -13.32 -4.91 -3.09
N PHE A 34 -13.14 -5.59 -1.96
CA PHE A 34 -14.15 -6.46 -1.35
C PHE A 34 -15.38 -5.67 -0.89
N LEU A 35 -15.20 -4.43 -0.44
CA LEU A 35 -16.28 -3.50 -0.09
C LEU A 35 -16.99 -2.91 -1.32
N GLY A 36 -16.60 -3.30 -2.55
CA GLY A 36 -17.24 -2.89 -3.79
C GLY A 36 -16.74 -1.58 -4.38
N PHE A 37 -15.62 -1.04 -3.88
CA PHE A 37 -15.00 0.14 -4.50
C PHE A 37 -14.30 -0.23 -5.81
N GLU A 38 -14.33 0.68 -6.78
CA GLU A 38 -13.56 0.56 -8.02
C GLU A 38 -12.04 0.53 -7.73
N ALA A 39 -11.28 -0.19 -8.57
CA ALA A 39 -9.83 -0.36 -8.38
C ALA A 39 -9.09 0.97 -8.27
N GLN A 40 -9.45 1.97 -9.09
CA GLN A 40 -8.82 3.28 -9.06
C GLN A 40 -9.03 4.00 -7.72
N ARG A 41 -10.25 3.95 -7.17
CA ARG A 41 -10.54 4.53 -5.84
C ARG A 41 -9.82 3.76 -4.73
N ALA A 42 -9.84 2.43 -4.79
CA ALA A 42 -9.18 1.58 -3.80
C ALA A 42 -7.67 1.85 -3.72
N VAL A 43 -7.00 1.95 -4.88
CA VAL A 43 -5.56 2.26 -4.95
C VAL A 43 -5.27 3.69 -4.48
N GLY A 44 -6.07 4.67 -4.92
CA GLY A 44 -5.89 6.07 -4.51
C GLY A 44 -6.04 6.27 -3.00
N THR A 45 -7.10 5.73 -2.38
CA THR A 45 -7.31 5.80 -0.93
C THR A 45 -6.18 5.11 -0.16
N THR A 46 -5.71 3.99 -0.66
CA THR A 46 -4.59 3.26 -0.04
C THR A 46 -3.29 4.07 -0.10
N PHE A 47 -3.01 4.74 -1.21
CA PHE A 47 -1.82 5.60 -1.36
C PHE A 47 -1.76 6.71 -0.32
N VAL A 48 -2.91 7.34 -0.03
CA VAL A 48 -3.00 8.36 1.02
C VAL A 48 -2.67 7.75 2.39
N GLY A 49 -3.18 6.55 2.68
CA GLY A 49 -2.85 5.82 3.90
C GLY A 49 -1.36 5.51 4.03
N ILE A 50 -0.74 4.98 2.96
CA ILE A 50 0.69 4.69 2.90
C ILE A 50 1.52 5.96 3.13
N ALA A 51 1.13 7.10 2.53
CA ALA A 51 1.84 8.36 2.70
C ALA A 51 1.87 8.80 4.17
N ILE A 52 0.75 8.68 4.89
CA ILE A 52 0.68 9.02 6.32
C ILE A 52 1.57 8.08 7.15
N ILE A 53 1.54 6.77 6.86
CA ILE A 53 2.38 5.77 7.55
C ILE A 53 3.86 6.05 7.29
N ALA A 54 4.23 6.35 6.03
CA ALA A 54 5.60 6.64 5.63
C ALA A 54 6.15 7.91 6.29
N LEU A 55 5.34 8.98 6.36
CA LEU A 55 5.71 10.21 7.06
C LEU A 55 5.92 9.96 8.57
N SER A 56 5.04 9.19 9.19
CA SER A 56 5.18 8.81 10.60
C SER A 56 6.45 7.98 10.84
N ALA A 57 6.73 7.00 9.97
CA ALA A 57 7.92 6.18 10.04
C ALA A 57 9.20 7.01 9.84
N LEU A 58 9.20 7.95 8.88
CA LEU A 58 10.31 8.86 8.63
C LEU A 58 10.59 9.73 9.85
N ALA A 59 9.55 10.32 10.47
CA ALA A 59 9.70 11.14 11.66
C ALA A 59 10.30 10.34 12.83
N ALA A 60 9.83 9.11 13.06
CA ALA A 60 10.35 8.23 14.09
C ALA A 60 11.83 7.85 13.85
N HIS A 61 12.19 7.50 12.60
CA HIS A 61 13.57 7.12 12.26
C HIS A 61 14.52 8.32 12.23
N ALA A 62 14.03 9.50 11.86
CA ALA A 62 14.79 10.75 11.89
C ALA A 62 15.18 11.12 13.32
N HIS A 63 14.27 10.93 14.28
CA HIS A 63 14.55 11.10 15.69
C HIS A 63 15.63 10.13 16.21
N LEU A 64 15.68 8.91 15.65
CA LEU A 64 16.70 7.90 15.97
C LEU A 64 18.03 8.09 15.22
N GLN A 65 18.20 9.16 14.43
CA GLN A 65 19.39 9.44 13.60
C GLN A 65 19.78 8.30 12.61
N ASN A 66 18.86 7.39 12.31
CA ASN A 66 19.11 6.23 11.45
C ASN A 66 18.70 6.46 9.98
N VAL A 67 18.54 7.72 9.55
CA VAL A 67 18.06 8.03 8.21
C VAL A 67 19.23 8.27 7.25
N GLN A 68 19.38 7.36 6.28
CA GLN A 68 20.30 7.53 5.17
C GLN A 68 19.66 8.34 4.05
N TRP A 69 19.66 9.66 4.19
CA TRP A 69 19.00 10.60 3.28
C TRP A 69 19.33 10.41 1.80
N ARG A 70 20.61 10.11 1.48
CA ARG A 70 21.08 9.90 0.10
C ARG A 70 20.35 8.74 -0.60
N TRP A 71 20.29 7.59 0.06
CA TRP A 71 19.63 6.40 -0.48
C TRP A 71 18.11 6.52 -0.41
N GLY A 72 17.60 7.15 0.66
CA GLY A 72 16.17 7.43 0.80
C GLY A 72 15.62 8.26 -0.36
N LEU A 73 16.28 9.37 -0.72
CA LEU A 73 15.87 10.22 -1.84
C LEU A 73 15.99 9.52 -3.20
N LEU A 74 17.04 8.74 -3.44
CA LEU A 74 17.15 7.97 -4.69
C LEU A 74 16.00 6.98 -4.85
N LEU A 75 15.67 6.26 -3.77
CA LEU A 75 14.56 5.30 -3.74
C LEU A 75 13.21 6.01 -3.88
N GLU A 76 13.04 7.17 -3.23
CA GLU A 76 11.81 7.96 -3.32
C GLU A 76 11.57 8.45 -4.75
N ILE A 77 12.58 8.99 -5.43
CA ILE A 77 12.45 9.46 -6.82
C ILE A 77 12.06 8.30 -7.75
N GLY A 78 12.73 7.14 -7.61
CA GLY A 78 12.39 5.95 -8.38
C GLY A 78 10.96 5.46 -8.09
N GLY A 79 10.59 5.44 -6.81
CA GLY A 79 9.25 5.06 -6.35
C GLY A 79 8.17 6.04 -6.84
N PHE A 80 8.45 7.33 -6.83
CA PHE A 80 7.53 8.38 -7.28
C PHE A 80 7.23 8.25 -8.77
N ILE A 81 8.26 8.09 -9.61
CA ILE A 81 8.10 7.87 -11.05
C ILE A 81 7.32 6.58 -11.31
N GLY A 82 7.69 5.49 -10.61
CA GLY A 82 7.02 4.20 -10.74
C GLY A 82 5.55 4.24 -10.31
N ALA A 83 5.23 4.93 -9.22
CA ALA A 83 3.86 5.10 -8.73
C ALA A 83 3.00 5.86 -9.73
N GLN A 84 3.55 6.92 -10.34
CA GLN A 84 2.81 7.74 -11.31
C GLN A 84 2.54 7.00 -12.62
N LEU A 85 3.55 6.29 -13.14
CA LEU A 85 3.37 5.43 -14.31
C LEU A 85 2.39 4.30 -14.03
N GLY A 86 2.49 3.66 -12.86
CA GLY A 86 1.60 2.58 -12.44
C GLY A 86 0.15 3.04 -12.29
N ALA A 87 -0.07 4.23 -11.70
CA ALA A 87 -1.40 4.82 -11.57
C ALA A 87 -2.03 5.13 -12.93
N HIS A 88 -1.26 5.67 -13.87
CA HIS A 88 -1.76 5.97 -15.21
C HIS A 88 -2.06 4.70 -16.02
N LEU A 89 -1.21 3.67 -15.91
CA LEU A 89 -1.47 2.37 -16.51
C LEU A 89 -2.76 1.72 -15.97
N LEU A 90 -3.07 1.93 -14.69
CA LEU A 90 -4.25 1.37 -14.05
C LEU A 90 -5.56 1.90 -14.64
N GLU A 91 -5.58 3.12 -15.19
CA GLU A 91 -6.77 3.72 -15.83
C GLU A 91 -7.21 2.94 -17.08
N PHE A 92 -6.29 2.21 -17.73
CA PHE A 92 -6.57 1.41 -18.92
C PHE A 92 -6.90 -0.05 -18.60
N VAL A 93 -6.81 -0.47 -17.33
CA VAL A 93 -6.98 -1.87 -16.92
C VAL A 93 -8.36 -2.08 -16.28
N PRO A 94 -9.20 -2.99 -16.79
CA PRO A 94 -10.47 -3.34 -16.15
C PRO A 94 -10.29 -3.86 -14.72
N THR A 95 -11.19 -3.50 -13.81
CA THR A 95 -11.15 -3.90 -12.40
C THR A 95 -11.01 -5.41 -12.19
N ASP A 96 -11.69 -6.23 -13.01
CA ASP A 96 -11.60 -7.70 -12.93
C ASP A 96 -10.21 -8.25 -13.27
N VAL A 97 -9.55 -7.64 -14.26
CA VAL A 97 -8.20 -8.02 -14.67
C VAL A 97 -7.20 -7.60 -13.59
N PHE A 98 -7.32 -6.38 -13.08
CA PHE A 98 -6.51 -5.90 -11.95
C PHE A 98 -6.65 -6.83 -10.75
N ARG A 99 -7.87 -7.21 -10.37
CA ARG A 99 -8.14 -8.08 -9.23
C ARG A 99 -7.48 -9.45 -9.40
N LYS A 100 -7.51 -10.05 -10.60
CA LYS A 100 -6.85 -11.32 -10.89
C LYS A 100 -5.32 -11.19 -10.80
N ILE A 101 -4.73 -10.18 -11.45
CA ILE A 101 -3.28 -9.96 -11.43
C ILE A 101 -2.81 -9.73 -10.00
N PHE A 102 -3.49 -8.85 -9.26
CA PHE A 102 -3.17 -8.54 -7.88
C PHE A 102 -3.24 -9.76 -6.96
N ALA A 103 -4.26 -10.62 -7.13
CA ALA A 103 -4.37 -11.86 -6.39
C ALA A 103 -3.21 -12.83 -6.69
N VAL A 104 -2.83 -12.99 -7.95
CA VAL A 104 -1.68 -13.84 -8.35
C VAL A 104 -0.38 -13.32 -7.73
N VAL A 105 -0.16 -12.00 -7.77
CA VAL A 105 1.02 -11.37 -7.16
C VAL A 105 1.05 -11.58 -5.65
N LEU A 106 -0.06 -11.42 -4.95
CA LEU A 106 -0.14 -11.67 -3.51
C LEU A 106 0.17 -13.13 -3.17
N VAL A 107 -0.36 -14.09 -3.93
CA VAL A 107 -0.07 -15.52 -3.73
C VAL A 107 1.42 -15.80 -3.97
N ALA A 108 2.01 -15.22 -5.02
CA ALA A 108 3.43 -15.38 -5.32
C ALA A 108 4.32 -14.81 -4.19
N ILE A 109 3.99 -13.63 -3.65
CA ILE A 109 4.69 -13.03 -2.51
C ILE A 109 4.54 -13.92 -1.27
N ALA A 110 3.34 -14.43 -1.00
CA ALA A 110 3.10 -15.32 0.13
C ALA A 110 3.97 -16.58 0.03
N VAL A 111 4.00 -17.23 -1.13
CA VAL A 111 4.85 -18.41 -1.36
C VAL A 111 6.33 -18.07 -1.12
N LYS A 112 6.82 -16.95 -1.66
CA LYS A 112 8.21 -16.49 -1.50
C LYS A 112 8.58 -16.04 -0.08
N MET A 113 7.61 -15.88 0.83
CA MET A 113 7.90 -15.68 2.25
C MET A 113 8.04 -16.99 3.02
N PHE A 114 7.43 -18.08 2.55
CA PHE A 114 7.49 -19.40 3.18
C PHE A 114 8.67 -20.26 2.69
N PHE A 115 9.20 -19.99 1.51
CA PHE A 115 10.35 -20.65 0.90
C PHE A 115 11.48 -19.66 0.66
#